data_AF-L0AJA1-F1
#
_entry.id   AF-L0AJA1-F1
#
_cell.length_a   1.000
_cell.length_b   1.000
_cell.length_c   1.000
_cell.angle_alpha   90.00
_cell.angle_beta   90.00
_cell.angle_gamma   90.00
#
_symmetry.space_group_name_H-M   'P 1'
#
loop_
_entity.id
_entity.type
_entity.pdbx_description
1 polymer ?
#
loop_
_entity_poly.entity_id
_entity_poly.type
_entity_poly.pdbx_seq_one_letter_code
_entity_poly.pdbx_strand_id
1 'polypeptide(L)'
;MNQNQNQNQDRTRNRTRLLALVVLSLALVGAATAPALVSAVERGSPNLDVYLEDDEVETGTEETLELQIQNDAEVVVGAGERSTIARGVSVEIEDAGPFEAKSGETALGQIQDGQVVDAPQRIAVPDSVEPGEYDVSVRVRYAYISPIFEGSSSTERQTMSDRLDVTVVVPDEPRFDVTDVSTAVEPGASGEAVLEIENTGPVPSNYTKTAVSGGNGITVDGGTPDAPTEEVLGDLEPNESTTMTVDVGIDDGVSAGDRPLEVDFFYHDDDGIERQANSVATSLATIDQSFSIDGLESTLAVGYDGVVTGAVTNDGPRTIDDAVLTVAPQSDSLFVEDTRYALPELKSGESAEFRYPTDVSGQADAGPRQLQFTVEYSGGDRTTLEDGPMSERVVVDDDHEEFAIETGEADVRQGETSEVVLEVTNDRPETFSNIDAKLYTDSPLEAPNSDAFVSELGPNESAELRFEITAAPDAAVEVHPVELDFEYDTERGETAVSDVYQHPIDVGAGEDDDSNVGSIVTVMAFLTVAGLGAGLWWRRA
;
A
#
# COMPACT_ATOMS: atom_id res chain seq x y z
N MET A 1 21.11 46.85 -84.80
CA MET A 1 20.85 47.53 -86.09
C MET A 1 19.34 47.69 -86.20
N ASN A 2 18.74 48.78 -86.66
CA ASN A 2 19.14 50.15 -87.01
C ASN A 2 17.79 50.89 -87.19
N GLN A 3 17.60 52.20 -87.00
CA GLN A 3 18.42 53.28 -86.48
C GLN A 3 17.46 54.49 -86.23
N ASN A 4 17.91 55.49 -85.48
CA ASN A 4 17.96 56.92 -85.87
C ASN A 4 16.98 57.46 -86.95
N GLN A 5 16.43 58.69 -86.88
CA GLN A 5 16.63 59.81 -85.94
C GLN A 5 15.72 61.02 -86.36
N ASN A 6 15.77 62.11 -85.58
CA ASN A 6 15.92 63.54 -85.96
C ASN A 6 15.41 64.06 -87.34
N GLN A 7 14.92 65.30 -87.49
CA GLN A 7 14.91 66.45 -86.57
C GLN A 7 13.91 67.52 -87.02
N ASN A 8 13.65 68.45 -86.10
CA ASN A 8 13.17 69.82 -86.33
C ASN A 8 13.71 70.48 -87.62
N GLN A 9 12.93 71.33 -88.29
CA GLN A 9 13.05 72.79 -88.11
C GLN A 9 12.05 73.68 -88.90
N ASP A 10 11.56 74.69 -88.19
CA ASP A 10 11.32 76.10 -88.58
C ASP A 10 10.39 76.55 -89.75
N ARG A 11 9.36 77.30 -89.29
CA ARG A 11 9.04 78.71 -89.64
C ARG A 11 8.29 79.11 -90.93
N THR A 12 6.98 79.29 -90.72
CA THR A 12 6.21 80.55 -90.86
C THR A 12 5.92 81.21 -92.23
N ARG A 13 4.60 81.47 -92.41
CA ARG A 13 3.93 82.66 -92.98
C ARG A 13 4.11 83.01 -94.47
N ASN A 14 2.99 82.90 -95.20
CA ASN A 14 2.12 84.03 -95.58
C ASN A 14 0.79 83.49 -96.18
N ARG A 15 -0.40 83.93 -95.74
CA ARG A 15 -1.24 85.00 -96.34
C ARG A 15 -1.56 84.74 -97.84
N THR A 16 -2.80 84.77 -98.35
CA THR A 16 -4.02 85.48 -97.89
C THR A 16 -5.30 85.08 -98.66
N ARG A 17 -6.50 85.37 -98.10
CA ARG A 17 -7.82 85.63 -98.75
C ARG A 17 -8.56 84.41 -99.36
N LEU A 18 -9.91 84.31 -99.38
CA LEU A 18 -11.06 85.16 -98.97
C LEU A 18 -12.21 84.18 -98.55
N LEU A 19 -12.97 84.30 -97.45
CA LEU A 19 -14.12 85.21 -97.14
C LEU A 19 -15.22 85.18 -98.24
N ALA A 20 -16.53 85.13 -97.99
CA ALA A 20 -17.39 85.21 -96.77
C ALA A 20 -18.74 84.45 -97.07
N LEU A 21 -19.75 84.23 -96.19
CA LEU A 21 -20.61 85.08 -95.32
C LEU A 21 -21.50 84.14 -94.44
N VAL A 22 -22.22 84.50 -93.35
CA VAL A 22 -22.11 85.54 -92.29
C VAL A 22 -23.19 85.26 -91.19
N VAL A 23 -22.79 85.18 -89.90
CA VAL A 23 -23.37 85.84 -88.67
C VAL A 23 -24.90 85.76 -88.41
N LEU A 24 -25.42 85.40 -87.21
CA LEU A 24 -25.32 86.17 -85.96
C LEU A 24 -25.59 85.36 -84.65
N SER A 25 -24.92 85.80 -83.59
CA SER A 25 -24.83 85.33 -82.20
C SER A 25 -26.11 85.27 -81.35
N LEU A 26 -26.13 84.35 -80.35
CA LEU A 26 -26.37 84.67 -78.94
C LEU A 26 -25.85 83.57 -77.98
N ALA A 27 -25.68 83.92 -76.69
CA ALA A 27 -25.35 83.04 -75.54
C ALA A 27 -23.97 82.33 -75.52
N LEU A 28 -23.00 82.95 -74.84
CA LEU A 28 -21.86 82.23 -74.25
C LEU A 28 -22.03 82.22 -72.71
N VAL A 29 -22.58 81.13 -72.19
CA VAL A 29 -22.56 80.81 -70.76
C VAL A 29 -21.81 79.50 -70.60
N GLY A 30 -20.72 79.51 -69.83
CA GLY A 30 -19.96 78.30 -69.53
C GLY A 30 -20.70 77.43 -68.53
N ALA A 31 -21.56 76.53 -69.01
CA ALA A 31 -22.11 75.45 -68.20
C ALA A 31 -21.11 74.29 -68.18
N ALA A 32 -20.38 74.16 -67.07
CA ALA A 32 -19.63 72.94 -66.79
C ALA A 32 -20.64 71.82 -66.49
N THR A 33 -20.96 70.99 -67.49
CA THR A 33 -21.68 69.75 -67.27
C THR A 33 -20.73 68.76 -66.61
N ALA A 34 -20.65 68.81 -65.27
CA ALA A 34 -20.19 67.66 -64.52
C ALA A 34 -21.09 66.48 -64.91
N PRO A 35 -20.54 65.32 -65.33
CA PRO A 35 -21.36 64.14 -65.51
C PRO A 35 -22.00 63.82 -64.16
N ALA A 36 -23.33 63.76 -64.12
CA ALA A 36 -24.02 63.23 -62.97
C ALA A 36 -23.65 61.75 -62.86
N LEU A 37 -22.77 61.42 -61.90
CA LEU A 37 -22.55 60.06 -61.47
C LEU A 37 -23.87 59.59 -60.87
N VAL A 38 -24.60 58.78 -61.64
CA VAL A 38 -25.66 57.94 -61.08
C VAL A 38 -24.94 56.88 -60.26
N SER A 39 -24.83 57.11 -58.95
CA SER A 39 -24.50 56.05 -58.00
C SER A 39 -25.55 54.96 -58.19
N ALA A 40 -25.13 53.78 -58.65
CA ALA A 40 -26.02 52.63 -58.69
C ALA A 40 -26.47 52.32 -57.26
N VAL A 41 -27.77 52.10 -57.07
CA VAL A 41 -28.30 51.66 -55.78
C VAL A 41 -27.97 50.17 -55.66
N GLU A 42 -26.94 49.87 -54.88
CA GLU A 42 -26.58 48.52 -54.48
C GLU A 42 -27.48 48.08 -53.31
N ARG A 43 -28.04 46.87 -53.40
CA ARG A 43 -28.90 46.28 -52.38
C ARG A 43 -28.67 44.77 -52.32
N GLY A 44 -28.33 44.29 -51.14
CA GLY A 44 -28.25 42.89 -50.76
C GLY A 44 -28.08 42.78 -49.26
N SER A 45 -28.07 41.56 -48.74
CA SER A 45 -27.87 41.24 -47.32
C SER A 45 -27.06 39.95 -47.21
N PRO A 46 -26.19 39.82 -46.18
CA PRO A 46 -25.63 38.52 -45.84
C PRO A 46 -26.75 37.58 -45.39
N ASN A 47 -26.62 36.30 -45.73
CA ASN A 47 -27.40 35.21 -45.14
C ASN A 47 -26.37 34.24 -44.57
N LEU A 48 -26.34 34.09 -43.24
CA LEU A 48 -25.39 33.21 -42.58
C LEU A 48 -26.06 31.90 -42.23
N ASP A 49 -25.43 30.81 -42.66
CA ASP A 49 -25.83 29.44 -42.31
C ASP A 49 -24.70 28.80 -41.49
N VAL A 50 -25.07 27.91 -40.57
CA VAL A 50 -24.12 27.14 -39.75
C VAL A 50 -24.24 25.68 -40.18
N TYR A 51 -23.09 25.04 -40.38
CA TYR A 51 -22.96 23.60 -40.53
C TYR A 51 -22.02 23.08 -39.45
N LEU A 52 -22.07 21.77 -39.19
CA LEU A 52 -21.17 21.07 -38.30
C LEU A 52 -20.40 20.03 -39.14
N GLU A 53 -19.08 19.93 -38.95
CA GLU A 53 -18.24 19.02 -39.76
C GLU A 53 -18.34 17.56 -39.31
N ASP A 54 -18.47 17.35 -37.99
CA ASP A 54 -18.69 16.06 -37.34
C ASP A 54 -19.79 16.25 -36.28
N ASP A 55 -20.91 15.55 -36.41
CA ASP A 55 -22.08 15.69 -35.57
C ASP A 55 -22.17 14.66 -34.43
N GLU A 56 -21.31 13.65 -34.39
CA GLU A 56 -21.25 12.68 -33.28
C GLU A 56 -20.40 13.21 -32.12
N VAL A 57 -20.83 12.95 -30.87
CA VAL A 57 -20.09 13.31 -29.65
C VAL A 57 -20.13 12.18 -28.61
N GLU A 58 -19.01 11.92 -27.94
CA GLU A 58 -18.87 10.87 -26.92
C GLU A 58 -19.40 11.36 -25.57
N THR A 59 -19.97 10.47 -24.75
CA THR A 59 -20.39 10.83 -23.39
C THR A 59 -19.21 10.81 -22.41
N GLY A 60 -19.11 11.81 -21.52
CA GLY A 60 -18.06 11.91 -20.50
C GLY A 60 -16.90 12.84 -20.88
N THR A 61 -16.88 13.37 -22.09
CA THR A 61 -15.75 14.09 -22.69
C THR A 61 -15.95 15.63 -22.71
N GLU A 62 -14.85 16.38 -22.91
CA GLU A 62 -14.92 17.78 -23.37
C GLU A 62 -14.45 17.84 -24.83
N GLU A 63 -15.38 18.15 -25.73
CA GLU A 63 -15.17 18.10 -27.17
C GLU A 63 -15.26 19.48 -27.83
N THR A 64 -14.80 19.57 -29.08
CA THR A 64 -14.81 20.79 -29.88
C THR A 64 -15.67 20.60 -31.12
N LEU A 65 -16.85 21.22 -31.12
CA LEU A 65 -17.72 21.32 -32.28
C LEU A 65 -17.08 22.29 -33.30
N GLU A 66 -16.61 21.75 -34.42
CA GLU A 66 -16.07 22.54 -35.54
C GLU A 66 -17.23 23.07 -36.41
N LEU A 67 -17.82 24.17 -35.94
CA LEU A 67 -18.91 24.87 -36.64
C LEU A 67 -18.38 25.62 -37.87
N GLN A 68 -18.90 25.31 -39.05
CA GLN A 68 -18.58 26.01 -40.29
C GLN A 68 -19.63 27.09 -40.59
N ILE A 69 -19.23 28.36 -40.56
CA ILE A 69 -20.10 29.50 -40.87
C ILE A 69 -19.96 29.89 -42.34
N GLN A 70 -21.00 29.66 -43.12
CA GLN A 70 -21.09 30.07 -44.52
C GLN A 70 -21.89 31.37 -44.67
N ASN A 71 -21.53 32.20 -45.64
CA ASN A 71 -22.35 33.34 -46.08
C ASN A 71 -22.81 33.17 -47.54
N ASP A 72 -24.10 32.89 -47.76
CA ASP A 72 -24.73 32.79 -49.09
C ASP A 72 -25.59 34.04 -49.38
N ALA A 73 -24.93 35.15 -49.71
CA ALA A 73 -25.56 36.47 -49.56
C ALA A 73 -26.57 36.80 -50.66
N GLU A 74 -27.79 37.20 -50.29
CA GLU A 74 -28.83 37.57 -51.25
C GLU A 74 -28.56 38.95 -51.89
N VAL A 75 -28.53 39.01 -53.23
CA VAL A 75 -28.39 40.26 -54.00
C VAL A 75 -29.72 40.63 -54.68
N VAL A 76 -30.28 41.77 -54.26
CA VAL A 76 -31.58 42.27 -54.76
C VAL A 76 -31.41 43.25 -55.93
N VAL A 77 -30.42 44.15 -55.87
CA VAL A 77 -30.12 45.13 -56.94
C VAL A 77 -28.62 45.47 -56.99
N GLY A 78 -28.04 45.56 -58.20
CA GLY A 78 -26.65 46.00 -58.40
C GLY A 78 -25.65 44.85 -58.23
N ALA A 79 -24.39 45.19 -57.93
CA ALA A 79 -23.30 44.21 -57.81
C ALA A 79 -23.11 43.63 -56.39
N GLY A 80 -23.87 44.10 -55.39
CA GLY A 80 -23.85 43.58 -54.02
C GLY A 80 -22.61 43.89 -53.17
N GLU A 81 -21.43 44.12 -53.79
CA GLU A 81 -20.06 44.10 -53.23
C GLU A 81 -19.82 44.68 -51.83
N ARG A 82 -20.61 45.65 -51.38
CA ARG A 82 -20.45 46.31 -50.06
C ARG A 82 -21.43 45.81 -48.99
N SER A 83 -22.57 45.27 -49.43
CA SER A 83 -23.76 44.96 -48.62
C SER A 83 -23.91 43.45 -48.33
N THR A 84 -23.30 42.59 -49.14
CA THR A 84 -23.28 41.12 -48.98
C THR A 84 -22.26 40.62 -47.95
N ILE A 85 -21.30 41.46 -47.55
CA ILE A 85 -20.24 41.08 -46.60
C ILE A 85 -20.77 41.19 -45.17
N ALA A 86 -20.77 40.07 -44.43
CA ALA A 86 -20.98 40.06 -42.99
C ALA A 86 -19.72 40.58 -42.26
N ARG A 87 -19.88 41.53 -41.33
CA ARG A 87 -18.76 42.26 -40.69
C ARG A 87 -18.88 42.29 -39.17
N GLY A 88 -17.78 41.99 -38.49
CA GLY A 88 -17.78 41.78 -37.05
C GLY A 88 -18.62 40.57 -36.68
N VAL A 89 -18.46 39.47 -37.44
CA VAL A 89 -19.14 38.21 -37.16
C VAL A 89 -18.61 37.65 -35.84
N SER A 90 -19.51 37.32 -34.92
CA SER A 90 -19.23 36.54 -33.72
C SER A 90 -20.25 35.40 -33.55
N VAL A 91 -19.80 34.32 -32.94
CA VAL A 91 -20.53 33.06 -32.74
C VAL A 91 -20.47 32.69 -31.27
N GLU A 92 -21.62 32.32 -30.70
CA GLU A 92 -21.78 31.98 -29.28
C GLU A 92 -22.83 30.86 -29.20
N ILE A 93 -22.56 29.76 -28.48
CA ILE A 93 -23.63 28.79 -28.16
C ILE A 93 -24.60 29.50 -27.19
N GLU A 94 -25.85 29.69 -27.62
CA GLU A 94 -26.91 30.31 -26.81
C GLU A 94 -27.65 29.26 -25.97
N ASP A 95 -27.79 28.05 -26.51
CA ASP A 95 -28.47 26.92 -25.90
C ASP A 95 -27.71 25.65 -26.28
N ALA A 96 -27.28 24.87 -25.30
CA ALA A 96 -26.45 23.66 -25.51
C ALA A 96 -27.26 22.37 -25.35
N GLY A 97 -28.58 22.45 -25.20
CA GLY A 97 -29.43 21.27 -24.99
C GLY A 97 -29.07 20.54 -23.68
N PRO A 98 -28.72 19.24 -23.71
CA PRO A 98 -28.26 18.50 -22.53
C PRO A 98 -26.78 18.75 -22.20
N PHE A 99 -26.00 19.37 -23.09
CA PHE A 99 -24.57 19.58 -22.95
C PHE A 99 -24.24 20.88 -22.19
N GLU A 100 -22.99 21.07 -21.77
CA GLU A 100 -22.52 22.32 -21.15
C GLU A 100 -21.53 23.07 -22.05
N ALA A 101 -21.91 24.24 -22.56
CA ALA A 101 -21.01 25.09 -23.36
C ALA A 101 -19.82 25.60 -22.52
N LYS A 102 -18.59 25.28 -22.95
CA LYS A 102 -17.32 25.72 -22.35
C LYS A 102 -16.65 26.88 -23.10
N SER A 103 -17.06 27.13 -24.34
CA SER A 103 -16.69 28.34 -25.10
C SER A 103 -17.63 29.52 -24.80
N GLY A 104 -17.09 30.74 -24.91
CA GLY A 104 -17.86 31.99 -24.95
C GLY A 104 -17.94 32.55 -26.38
N GLU A 105 -18.27 33.84 -26.52
CA GLU A 105 -18.35 34.49 -27.84
C GLU A 105 -17.01 34.48 -28.61
N THR A 106 -16.96 33.71 -29.71
CA THR A 106 -15.82 33.60 -30.64
C THR A 106 -15.97 34.60 -31.78
N ALA A 107 -14.96 35.44 -32.03
CA ALA A 107 -15.00 36.46 -33.08
C ALA A 107 -14.31 36.00 -34.37
N LEU A 108 -15.08 35.89 -35.47
CA LEU A 108 -14.62 35.42 -36.79
C LEU A 108 -14.23 36.56 -37.74
N GLY A 109 -14.57 37.81 -37.39
CA GLY A 109 -14.14 38.98 -38.15
C GLY A 109 -15.07 39.33 -39.31
N GLN A 110 -14.69 39.05 -40.56
CA GLN A 110 -15.54 39.33 -41.72
C GLN A 110 -15.63 38.12 -42.65
N ILE A 111 -16.85 37.80 -43.08
CA ILE A 111 -17.14 36.68 -43.97
C ILE A 111 -17.69 37.28 -45.27
N GLN A 112 -16.99 37.03 -46.38
CA GLN A 112 -17.39 37.47 -47.70
C GLN A 112 -18.50 36.58 -48.26
N ASP A 113 -19.15 37.03 -49.33
CA ASP A 113 -20.10 36.21 -50.08
C ASP A 113 -19.41 34.95 -50.63
N GLY A 114 -20.02 33.78 -50.43
CA GLY A 114 -19.46 32.46 -50.77
C GLY A 114 -18.26 32.01 -49.93
N GLN A 115 -17.94 32.69 -48.82
CA GLN A 115 -16.87 32.30 -47.91
C GLN A 115 -17.43 31.41 -46.78
N VAL A 116 -16.70 30.35 -46.43
CA VAL A 116 -16.87 29.54 -45.22
C VAL A 116 -15.75 29.89 -44.23
N VAL A 117 -16.05 29.92 -42.93
CA VAL A 117 -15.09 30.15 -41.84
C VAL A 117 -15.42 29.27 -40.65
N ASP A 118 -14.41 28.54 -40.17
CA ASP A 118 -14.51 27.62 -39.03
C ASP A 118 -14.56 28.38 -37.70
N ALA A 119 -15.35 27.88 -36.77
CA ALA A 119 -15.72 28.56 -35.54
C ALA A 119 -15.77 27.61 -34.33
N PRO A 120 -14.64 26.99 -33.94
CA PRO A 120 -14.57 25.97 -32.89
C PRO A 120 -15.25 26.39 -31.59
N GLN A 121 -16.19 25.57 -31.12
CA GLN A 121 -16.89 25.74 -29.84
C GLN A 121 -16.67 24.52 -28.96
N ARG A 122 -16.19 24.72 -27.72
CA ARG A 122 -16.06 23.62 -26.77
C ARG A 122 -17.35 23.38 -26.01
N ILE A 123 -17.72 22.12 -25.88
CA ILE A 123 -18.81 21.62 -25.04
C ILE A 123 -18.26 20.54 -24.10
N ALA A 124 -18.92 20.31 -22.96
CA ALA A 124 -18.76 19.06 -22.22
C ALA A 124 -20.05 18.25 -22.30
N VAL A 125 -19.90 16.96 -22.54
CA VAL A 125 -21.00 15.99 -22.67
C VAL A 125 -21.06 15.17 -21.37
N PRO A 126 -22.09 15.31 -20.54
CA PRO A 126 -22.20 14.51 -19.31
C PRO A 126 -22.33 13.01 -19.60
N ASP A 127 -21.73 12.15 -18.77
CA ASP A 127 -21.86 10.68 -18.86
C ASP A 127 -23.31 10.18 -18.85
N SER A 128 -24.18 10.95 -18.17
CA SER A 128 -25.59 10.65 -17.98
C SER A 128 -26.50 11.04 -19.15
N VAL A 129 -25.95 11.51 -20.27
CA VAL A 129 -26.75 11.80 -21.48
C VAL A 129 -27.20 10.49 -22.15
N GLU A 130 -28.51 10.40 -22.37
CA GLU A 130 -29.14 9.32 -23.14
C GLU A 130 -28.73 9.45 -24.63
N PRO A 131 -28.58 8.35 -25.39
CA PRO A 131 -28.37 8.46 -26.84
C PRO A 131 -29.52 9.16 -27.57
N GLY A 132 -29.20 9.79 -28.69
CA GLY A 132 -30.16 10.45 -29.58
C GLY A 132 -29.67 11.74 -30.21
N GLU A 133 -30.56 12.35 -30.99
CA GLU A 133 -30.36 13.63 -31.67
C GLU A 133 -30.74 14.81 -30.75
N TYR A 134 -29.87 15.80 -30.62
CA TYR A 134 -30.03 16.97 -29.76
C TYR A 134 -29.77 18.28 -30.53
N ASP A 135 -30.69 19.24 -30.43
CA ASP A 135 -30.52 20.57 -31.04
C ASP A 135 -29.63 21.47 -30.16
N VAL A 136 -28.53 21.96 -30.72
CA VAL A 136 -27.66 23.00 -30.15
C VAL A 136 -27.90 24.31 -30.89
N SER A 137 -28.38 25.33 -30.18
CA SER A 137 -28.66 26.63 -30.77
C SER A 137 -27.47 27.58 -30.70
N VAL A 138 -26.99 27.93 -31.88
CA VAL A 138 -25.87 28.84 -32.11
C VAL A 138 -26.40 30.23 -32.44
N ARG A 139 -25.94 31.25 -31.69
CA ARG A 139 -26.23 32.65 -31.96
C ARG A 139 -25.11 33.25 -32.80
N VAL A 140 -25.43 33.68 -34.03
CA VAL A 140 -24.50 34.36 -34.93
C VAL A 140 -24.85 35.85 -34.99
N ARG A 141 -23.96 36.69 -34.47
CA ARG A 141 -24.09 38.16 -34.53
C ARG A 141 -23.22 38.71 -35.63
N TYR A 142 -23.74 39.65 -36.42
CA TYR A 142 -22.96 40.33 -37.44
C TYR A 142 -23.52 41.71 -37.75
N ALA A 143 -22.75 42.53 -38.45
CA ALA A 143 -23.22 43.81 -38.98
C ALA A 143 -22.96 43.92 -40.48
N TYR A 144 -23.89 44.53 -41.21
CA TYR A 144 -23.75 44.79 -42.64
C TYR A 144 -24.15 46.23 -42.98
N ILE A 145 -23.93 46.61 -44.24
CA ILE A 145 -24.21 47.95 -44.75
C ILE A 145 -25.50 47.88 -45.57
N SER A 146 -26.50 48.69 -45.22
CA SER A 146 -27.81 48.75 -45.89
C SER A 146 -28.15 50.19 -46.30
N PRO A 147 -29.01 50.41 -47.30
CA PRO A 147 -29.53 51.75 -47.63
C PRO A 147 -30.57 52.21 -46.59
N ILE A 148 -30.51 53.46 -46.15
CA ILE A 148 -31.40 54.03 -45.10
C ILE A 148 -32.89 53.98 -45.52
N PHE A 149 -33.17 54.12 -46.81
CA PHE A 149 -34.50 53.91 -47.37
C PHE A 149 -34.42 53.49 -48.84
N GLU A 150 -35.56 53.04 -49.38
CA GLU A 150 -35.61 52.51 -50.73
C GLU A 150 -35.21 53.56 -51.78
N GLY A 151 -34.17 53.26 -52.57
CA GLY A 151 -33.64 54.15 -53.61
C GLY A 151 -32.69 55.23 -53.11
N SER A 152 -32.34 55.25 -51.82
CA SER A 152 -31.34 56.18 -51.28
C SER A 152 -29.89 55.76 -51.64
N SER A 153 -29.01 56.74 -51.86
CA SER A 153 -27.55 56.52 -51.94
C SER A 153 -26.84 56.66 -50.59
N SER A 154 -27.59 56.94 -49.52
CA SER A 154 -27.08 57.01 -48.15
C SER A 154 -27.22 55.64 -47.49
N THR A 155 -26.14 55.16 -46.88
CA THR A 155 -26.10 53.88 -46.20
C THR A 155 -25.98 54.04 -44.69
N GLU A 156 -26.51 53.07 -43.96
CA GLU A 156 -26.31 52.88 -42.53
C GLU A 156 -25.65 51.52 -42.27
N ARG A 157 -25.29 51.28 -41.01
CA ARG A 157 -24.81 49.99 -40.54
C ARG A 157 -25.90 49.37 -39.66
N GLN A 158 -26.40 48.22 -40.05
CA GLN A 158 -27.34 47.43 -39.26
C GLN A 158 -26.60 46.26 -38.59
N THR A 159 -27.04 45.87 -37.40
CA THR A 159 -26.56 44.71 -36.67
C THR A 159 -27.69 43.69 -36.60
N MET A 160 -27.42 42.45 -36.97
CA MET A 160 -28.32 41.31 -36.86
C MET A 160 -27.75 40.30 -35.86
N SER A 161 -28.64 39.41 -35.39
CA SER A 161 -28.35 38.36 -34.43
C SER A 161 -29.30 37.22 -34.72
N ASP A 162 -28.83 36.26 -35.51
CA ASP A 162 -29.63 35.13 -35.94
C ASP A 162 -29.37 33.94 -35.00
N ARG A 163 -30.41 33.15 -34.72
CA ARG A 163 -30.32 31.88 -33.99
C ARG A 163 -30.46 30.78 -35.03
N LEU A 164 -29.46 29.91 -35.09
CA LEU A 164 -29.33 28.82 -36.03
C LEU A 164 -29.09 27.56 -35.22
N ASP A 165 -29.83 26.50 -35.52
CA ASP A 165 -29.78 25.25 -34.76
C ASP A 165 -28.95 24.23 -35.55
N VAL A 166 -28.00 23.57 -34.87
CA VAL A 166 -27.29 22.39 -35.39
C VAL A 166 -27.70 21.17 -34.58
N THR A 167 -27.89 20.05 -35.26
CA THR A 167 -28.15 18.78 -34.58
C THR A 167 -26.80 18.15 -34.22
N VAL A 168 -26.70 17.66 -32.99
CA VAL A 168 -25.58 16.90 -32.43
C VAL A 168 -26.13 15.54 -32.00
N VAL A 169 -25.44 14.47 -32.36
CA VAL A 169 -25.84 13.08 -32.14
C VAL A 169 -25.00 12.49 -31.03
N VAL A 170 -25.66 11.93 -30.01
CA VAL A 170 -25.02 11.02 -29.06
C VAL A 170 -25.33 9.60 -29.54
N PRO A 171 -24.34 8.83 -30.04
CA PRO A 171 -24.61 7.55 -30.67
C PRO A 171 -25.07 6.48 -29.66
N ASP A 172 -25.85 5.52 -30.16
CA ASP A 172 -26.24 4.30 -29.45
C ASP A 172 -25.05 3.32 -29.45
N GLU A 173 -24.10 3.52 -28.53
CA GLU A 173 -22.90 2.67 -28.38
C GLU A 173 -22.96 1.78 -27.12
N PRO A 174 -22.31 0.60 -27.11
CA PRO A 174 -22.14 -0.20 -25.91
C PRO A 174 -21.26 0.55 -24.91
N ARG A 175 -21.60 0.43 -23.62
CA ARG A 175 -20.89 1.09 -22.51
C ARG A 175 -20.54 0.02 -21.49
N PHE A 176 -19.36 0.09 -20.89
CA PHE A 176 -18.90 -0.94 -19.97
C PHE A 176 -18.68 -0.37 -18.58
N ASP A 177 -18.90 -1.18 -17.56
CA ASP A 177 -18.52 -0.89 -16.19
C ASP A 177 -17.88 -2.15 -15.56
N VAL A 178 -17.05 -1.95 -14.54
CA VAL A 178 -16.40 -3.03 -13.78
C VAL A 178 -16.99 -3.05 -12.38
N THR A 179 -17.95 -3.95 -12.19
CA THR A 179 -18.84 -3.98 -11.02
C THR A 179 -18.20 -4.58 -9.77
N ASP A 180 -17.28 -5.53 -9.93
CA ASP A 180 -16.46 -6.12 -8.86
C ASP A 180 -15.03 -6.38 -9.37
N VAL A 181 -14.06 -6.17 -8.49
CA VAL A 181 -12.65 -6.58 -8.70
C VAL A 181 -12.17 -7.23 -7.41
N SER A 182 -11.82 -8.50 -7.48
CA SER A 182 -11.38 -9.27 -6.32
C SER A 182 -10.10 -10.07 -6.60
N THR A 183 -9.20 -10.11 -5.61
CA THR A 183 -7.98 -10.92 -5.67
C THR A 183 -7.64 -11.46 -4.28
N ALA A 184 -6.89 -12.56 -4.25
CA ALA A 184 -6.24 -13.06 -3.04
C ALA A 184 -4.72 -12.82 -3.05
N VAL A 185 -4.22 -12.02 -4.00
CA VAL A 185 -2.80 -11.68 -4.13
C VAL A 185 -2.44 -10.59 -3.13
N GLU A 186 -1.27 -10.78 -2.52
CA GLU A 186 -0.73 -9.96 -1.45
C GLU A 186 0.53 -9.22 -1.93
N PRO A 187 0.96 -8.14 -1.26
CA PRO A 187 2.24 -7.50 -1.54
C PRO A 187 3.42 -8.49 -1.57
N GLY A 188 4.21 -8.45 -2.64
CA GLY A 188 5.34 -9.35 -2.88
C GLY A 188 4.99 -10.68 -3.55
N ALA A 189 3.70 -10.96 -3.84
CA ALA A 189 3.25 -12.18 -4.50
C ALA A 189 2.66 -11.93 -5.91
N SER A 190 2.30 -13.01 -6.59
CA SER A 190 1.48 -13.00 -7.81
C SER A 190 0.35 -14.03 -7.73
N GLY A 191 -0.61 -13.96 -8.65
CA GLY A 191 -1.74 -14.89 -8.74
C GLY A 191 -2.96 -14.26 -9.43
N GLU A 192 -4.09 -14.95 -9.41
CA GLU A 192 -5.27 -14.53 -10.17
C GLU A 192 -6.02 -13.34 -9.51
N ALA A 193 -6.49 -12.41 -10.33
CA ALA A 193 -7.54 -11.44 -10.01
C ALA A 193 -8.75 -11.67 -10.91
N VAL A 194 -9.94 -11.51 -10.35
CA VAL A 194 -11.23 -11.72 -11.02
C VAL A 194 -11.93 -10.38 -11.17
N LEU A 195 -12.37 -10.06 -12.39
CA LEU A 195 -13.10 -8.84 -12.73
C LEU A 195 -14.50 -9.22 -13.23
N GLU A 196 -15.54 -8.60 -12.66
CA GLU A 196 -16.92 -8.69 -13.16
C GLU A 196 -17.24 -7.46 -14.02
N ILE A 197 -17.55 -7.70 -15.30
CA ILE A 197 -17.67 -6.69 -16.35
C ILE A 197 -19.12 -6.70 -16.87
N GLU A 198 -19.80 -5.56 -16.87
CA GLU A 198 -21.18 -5.41 -17.34
C GLU A 198 -21.27 -4.47 -18.55
N ASN A 199 -22.04 -4.85 -19.58
CA ASN A 199 -22.45 -3.90 -20.63
C ASN A 199 -23.63 -3.05 -20.11
N THR A 200 -23.33 -1.86 -19.59
CA THR A 200 -24.30 -0.86 -19.12
C THR A 200 -24.92 -0.03 -20.25
N GLY A 201 -24.47 -0.22 -21.49
CA GLY A 201 -24.99 0.45 -22.68
C GLY A 201 -26.36 -0.08 -23.14
N PRO A 202 -27.10 0.68 -23.98
CA PRO A 202 -28.42 0.27 -24.48
C PRO A 202 -28.37 -0.73 -25.64
N VAL A 203 -27.20 -0.94 -26.25
CA VAL A 203 -26.97 -1.83 -27.40
C VAL A 203 -25.99 -2.95 -27.07
N PRO A 204 -26.08 -4.13 -27.73
CA PRO A 204 -25.12 -5.20 -27.54
C PRO A 204 -23.72 -4.81 -28.07
N SER A 205 -22.69 -5.34 -27.42
CA SER A 205 -21.32 -5.31 -27.93
C SER A 205 -21.00 -6.61 -28.69
N ASN A 206 -20.31 -6.51 -29.83
CA ASN A 206 -19.84 -7.66 -30.59
C ASN A 206 -18.31 -7.79 -30.48
N TYR A 207 -17.81 -9.00 -30.32
CA TYR A 207 -16.37 -9.32 -30.27
C TYR A 207 -15.59 -8.39 -29.31
N THR A 208 -16.12 -8.19 -28.11
CA THR A 208 -15.54 -7.35 -27.06
C THR A 208 -14.18 -7.92 -26.65
N LYS A 209 -13.19 -7.03 -26.56
CA LYS A 209 -11.89 -7.25 -25.93
C LYS A 209 -11.68 -6.28 -24.80
N THR A 210 -10.80 -6.65 -23.89
CA THR A 210 -10.31 -5.83 -22.79
C THR A 210 -8.80 -5.73 -22.84
N ALA A 211 -8.28 -4.58 -22.43
CA ALA A 211 -6.88 -4.44 -22.06
C ALA A 211 -6.81 -3.86 -20.64
N VAL A 212 -6.18 -4.58 -19.72
CA VAL A 212 -6.11 -4.17 -18.30
C VAL A 212 -4.70 -3.68 -18.01
N SER A 213 -4.58 -2.53 -17.36
CA SER A 213 -3.31 -1.97 -16.92
C SER A 213 -3.28 -1.66 -15.42
N GLY A 214 -2.14 -1.98 -14.80
CA GLY A 214 -1.86 -1.73 -13.38
C GLY A 214 -0.91 -0.55 -13.20
N GLY A 215 -1.18 0.27 -12.18
CA GLY A 215 -0.32 1.38 -11.79
C GLY A 215 0.41 1.13 -10.47
N ASN A 216 1.54 1.82 -10.26
CA ASN A 216 2.22 1.96 -8.96
C ASN A 216 2.60 0.64 -8.25
N GLY A 217 3.19 -0.30 -8.99
CA GLY A 217 3.65 -1.59 -8.46
C GLY A 217 2.66 -2.74 -8.62
N ILE A 218 1.60 -2.54 -9.40
CA ILE A 218 0.73 -3.62 -9.89
C ILE A 218 1.11 -3.94 -11.35
N THR A 219 1.37 -5.22 -11.63
CA THR A 219 1.58 -5.77 -12.98
C THR A 219 0.40 -6.67 -13.33
N VAL A 220 -0.06 -6.68 -14.58
CA VAL A 220 -1.17 -7.53 -15.06
C VAL A 220 -0.72 -8.31 -16.30
N ASP A 221 -0.85 -9.63 -16.27
CA ASP A 221 -0.43 -10.62 -17.26
C ASP A 221 1.00 -10.45 -17.80
N GLY A 222 1.89 -9.87 -16.99
CA GLY A 222 3.26 -9.50 -17.38
C GLY A 222 3.33 -8.36 -18.41
N GLY A 223 2.22 -7.70 -18.72
CA GLY A 223 2.13 -6.50 -19.54
C GLY A 223 2.62 -5.24 -18.81
N THR A 224 2.64 -4.11 -19.52
CA THR A 224 2.99 -2.79 -18.98
C THR A 224 1.93 -1.76 -19.38
N PRO A 225 1.85 -0.59 -18.73
CA PRO A 225 0.92 0.47 -19.16
C PRO A 225 1.10 0.91 -20.62
N ASP A 226 2.32 0.84 -21.16
CA ASP A 226 2.60 1.12 -22.58
C ASP A 226 2.29 -0.05 -23.54
N ALA A 227 1.99 -1.24 -23.00
CA ALA A 227 1.72 -2.48 -23.74
C ALA A 227 0.95 -3.49 -22.85
N PRO A 228 -0.34 -3.25 -22.57
CA PRO A 228 -1.18 -4.16 -21.79
C PRO A 228 -1.46 -5.45 -22.58
N THR A 229 -1.85 -6.50 -21.87
CA THR A 229 -2.30 -7.76 -22.47
C THR A 229 -3.78 -7.65 -22.85
N GLU A 230 -4.15 -8.09 -24.05
CA GLU A 230 -5.54 -8.15 -24.51
C GLU A 230 -6.19 -9.50 -24.17
N GLU A 231 -7.37 -9.49 -23.55
CA GLU A 231 -8.26 -10.66 -23.43
C GLU A 231 -9.53 -10.48 -24.30
N VAL A 232 -10.16 -11.58 -24.72
CA VAL A 232 -11.37 -11.58 -25.56
C VAL A 232 -12.55 -12.07 -24.73
N LEU A 233 -13.50 -11.19 -24.44
CA LEU A 233 -14.74 -11.52 -23.72
C LEU A 233 -15.81 -12.12 -24.64
N GLY A 234 -15.86 -11.68 -25.91
CA GLY A 234 -16.88 -12.07 -26.88
C GLY A 234 -18.05 -11.09 -26.95
N ASP A 235 -19.24 -11.59 -27.27
CA ASP A 235 -20.43 -10.76 -27.44
C ASP A 235 -21.14 -10.54 -26.08
N LEU A 236 -21.68 -9.35 -25.82
CA LEU A 236 -22.36 -8.98 -24.56
C LEU A 236 -23.67 -8.24 -24.83
N GLU A 237 -24.81 -8.84 -24.45
CA GLU A 237 -26.13 -8.18 -24.51
C GLU A 237 -26.22 -6.99 -23.50
N PRO A 238 -27.15 -6.03 -23.69
CA PRO A 238 -27.38 -4.97 -22.71
C PRO A 238 -27.74 -5.52 -21.33
N ASN A 239 -27.04 -5.05 -20.28
CA ASN A 239 -27.11 -5.54 -18.89
C ASN A 239 -26.67 -7.01 -18.73
N GLU A 240 -25.86 -7.55 -19.65
CA GLU A 240 -25.16 -8.81 -19.48
C GLU A 240 -23.83 -8.59 -18.76
N SER A 241 -23.58 -9.40 -17.72
CA SER A 241 -22.33 -9.42 -16.97
C SER A 241 -21.52 -10.67 -17.33
N THR A 242 -20.20 -10.51 -17.50
CA THR A 242 -19.25 -11.60 -17.70
C THR A 242 -18.10 -11.51 -16.70
N THR A 243 -17.37 -12.60 -16.52
CA THR A 243 -16.24 -12.69 -15.59
C THR A 243 -14.95 -12.94 -16.36
N MET A 244 -13.95 -12.10 -16.09
CA MET A 244 -12.60 -12.16 -16.64
C MET A 244 -11.62 -12.54 -15.51
N THR A 245 -10.54 -13.27 -15.84
CA THR A 245 -9.51 -13.66 -14.86
C THR A 245 -8.12 -13.40 -15.43
N VAL A 246 -7.36 -12.54 -14.75
CA VAL A 246 -6.01 -12.11 -15.15
C VAL A 246 -4.98 -12.48 -14.08
N ASP A 247 -3.74 -12.75 -14.48
CA ASP A 247 -2.63 -12.91 -13.54
C ASP A 247 -2.16 -11.52 -13.08
N VAL A 248 -2.27 -11.19 -11.79
CA VAL A 248 -1.73 -9.96 -11.21
C VAL A 248 -0.47 -10.25 -10.37
N GLY A 249 0.49 -9.33 -10.42
CA GLY A 249 1.66 -9.30 -9.55
C GLY A 249 1.71 -8.00 -8.78
N ILE A 250 2.03 -8.06 -7.48
CA ILE A 250 2.08 -6.91 -6.58
C ILE A 250 3.49 -6.80 -6.01
N ASP A 251 4.15 -5.65 -6.22
CA ASP A 251 5.49 -5.41 -5.67
C ASP A 251 5.48 -5.41 -4.13
N ASP A 252 6.57 -5.89 -3.51
CA ASP A 252 6.76 -6.02 -2.06
C ASP A 252 6.65 -4.68 -1.29
N GLY A 253 7.06 -3.58 -1.93
CA GLY A 253 6.97 -2.24 -1.37
C GLY A 253 5.56 -1.60 -1.41
N VAL A 254 4.57 -2.28 -1.97
CA VAL A 254 3.19 -1.78 -2.08
C VAL A 254 2.42 -2.11 -0.80
N SER A 255 2.00 -1.11 -0.03
CA SER A 255 1.16 -1.35 1.16
C SER A 255 -0.21 -1.95 0.80
N ALA A 256 -0.97 -2.45 1.78
CA ALA A 256 -2.39 -2.77 1.60
C ALA A 256 -3.26 -1.62 1.04
N GLY A 257 -4.44 -2.03 0.58
CA GLY A 257 -5.57 -1.17 0.23
C GLY A 257 -5.72 -0.94 -1.27
N ASP A 258 -6.65 -0.07 -1.61
CA ASP A 258 -7.11 0.13 -3.00
C ASP A 258 -5.98 0.63 -3.91
N ARG A 259 -5.73 -0.07 -5.02
CA ARG A 259 -4.76 0.30 -6.06
C ARG A 259 -5.48 0.53 -7.38
N PRO A 260 -5.22 1.65 -8.08
CA PRO A 260 -5.93 1.95 -9.32
C PRO A 260 -5.58 0.93 -10.41
N LEU A 261 -6.63 0.42 -11.07
CA LEU A 261 -6.57 -0.29 -12.33
C LEU A 261 -7.31 0.51 -13.39
N GLU A 262 -6.84 0.45 -14.62
CA GLU A 262 -7.50 1.05 -15.78
C GLU A 262 -7.80 -0.06 -16.78
N VAL A 263 -9.06 -0.14 -17.23
CA VAL A 263 -9.55 -1.16 -18.17
C VAL A 263 -10.05 -0.47 -19.43
N ASP A 264 -9.33 -0.68 -20.53
CA ASP A 264 -9.76 -0.27 -21.86
C ASP A 264 -10.64 -1.34 -22.50
N PHE A 265 -11.67 -0.91 -23.22
CA PHE A 265 -12.61 -1.78 -23.91
C PHE A 265 -12.60 -1.52 -25.41
N PHE A 266 -12.52 -2.59 -26.19
CA PHE A 266 -12.59 -2.54 -27.66
C PHE A 266 -13.71 -3.44 -28.14
N TYR A 267 -14.48 -3.01 -29.12
CA TYR A 267 -15.62 -3.77 -29.66
C TYR A 267 -15.73 -3.59 -31.17
N HIS A 268 -16.54 -4.41 -31.84
CA HIS A 268 -16.87 -4.23 -33.25
C HIS A 268 -18.27 -3.64 -33.41
N ASP A 269 -18.38 -2.57 -34.20
CA ASP A 269 -19.65 -1.96 -34.57
C ASP A 269 -20.46 -2.82 -35.58
N ASP A 270 -21.64 -2.34 -35.97
CA ASP A 270 -22.54 -3.03 -36.91
C ASP A 270 -21.92 -3.26 -38.32
N ASP A 271 -20.93 -2.45 -38.72
CA ASP A 271 -20.18 -2.61 -39.97
C ASP A 271 -18.95 -3.53 -39.80
N GLY A 272 -18.65 -3.95 -38.57
CA GLY A 272 -17.52 -4.81 -38.22
C GLY A 272 -16.19 -4.07 -38.14
N ILE A 273 -16.21 -2.77 -37.83
CA ILE A 273 -15.03 -1.93 -37.58
C ILE A 273 -14.75 -1.93 -36.08
N GLU A 274 -13.49 -2.07 -35.70
CA GLU A 274 -13.06 -2.01 -34.30
C GLU A 274 -13.11 -0.58 -33.77
N ARG A 275 -13.85 -0.37 -32.68
CA ARG A 275 -14.04 0.89 -31.95
C ARG A 275 -13.49 0.71 -30.52
N GLN A 276 -13.03 1.79 -29.92
CA GLN A 276 -12.68 1.85 -28.49
C GLN A 276 -13.85 2.50 -27.74
N ALA A 277 -14.22 1.96 -26.58
CA ALA A 277 -15.15 2.60 -25.65
C ALA A 277 -14.37 3.30 -24.52
N ASN A 278 -15.06 4.15 -23.76
CA ASN A 278 -14.48 4.83 -22.60
C ASN A 278 -13.78 3.87 -21.62
N SER A 279 -12.55 4.21 -21.25
CA SER A 279 -11.76 3.46 -20.27
C SER A 279 -12.39 3.54 -18.87
N VAL A 280 -12.45 2.41 -18.17
CA VAL A 280 -12.99 2.33 -16.80
C VAL A 280 -11.87 2.34 -15.78
N ALA A 281 -11.85 3.36 -14.93
CA ALA A 281 -10.95 3.44 -13.78
C ALA A 281 -11.60 2.75 -12.57
N THR A 282 -11.01 1.64 -12.12
CA THR A 282 -11.47 0.83 -10.98
C THR A 282 -10.34 0.65 -9.97
N SER A 283 -10.54 -0.17 -8.92
CA SER A 283 -9.54 -0.41 -7.89
C SER A 283 -9.43 -1.87 -7.48
N LEU A 284 -8.19 -2.38 -7.48
CA LEU A 284 -7.83 -3.66 -6.87
C LEU A 284 -7.63 -3.46 -5.37
N ALA A 285 -8.48 -4.05 -4.55
CA ALA A 285 -8.31 -4.06 -3.10
C ALA A 285 -7.31 -5.15 -2.70
N THR A 286 -6.11 -4.76 -2.24
CA THR A 286 -5.11 -5.71 -1.75
C THR A 286 -5.31 -6.02 -0.27
N ILE A 287 -5.14 -7.29 0.10
CA ILE A 287 -5.20 -7.77 1.49
C ILE A 287 -3.79 -7.93 2.05
N ASP A 288 -3.59 -7.58 3.32
CA ASP A 288 -2.39 -7.93 4.09
C ASP A 288 -2.70 -9.13 4.98
N GLN A 289 -1.91 -10.20 4.91
CA GLN A 289 -1.85 -11.27 5.90
C GLN A 289 -0.80 -10.93 6.97
N SER A 290 -1.25 -10.72 8.20
CA SER A 290 -0.39 -10.43 9.35
C SER A 290 -0.66 -11.37 10.53
N PHE A 291 0.31 -11.41 11.43
CA PHE A 291 0.31 -12.22 12.64
C PHE A 291 0.83 -11.41 13.84
N SER A 292 0.45 -11.84 15.03
CA SER A 292 0.94 -11.29 16.29
C SER A 292 1.43 -12.41 17.21
N ILE A 293 2.31 -12.06 18.16
CA ILE A 293 2.79 -12.97 19.20
C ILE A 293 2.40 -12.39 20.55
N ASP A 294 1.69 -13.19 21.33
CA ASP A 294 1.16 -12.83 22.64
C ASP A 294 1.56 -13.87 23.70
N GLY A 295 1.53 -13.45 24.96
CA GLY A 295 1.72 -14.35 26.11
C GLY A 295 3.11 -14.99 26.18
N LEU A 296 4.16 -14.28 25.77
CA LEU A 296 5.52 -14.81 25.79
C LEU A 296 6.02 -14.99 27.24
N GLU A 297 6.32 -16.24 27.60
CA GLU A 297 6.86 -16.66 28.89
C GLU A 297 8.16 -17.44 28.68
N SER A 298 9.03 -17.46 29.70
CA SER A 298 10.36 -18.08 29.60
C SER A 298 10.87 -18.61 30.93
N THR A 299 11.59 -19.73 30.92
CA THR A 299 12.25 -20.35 32.10
C THR A 299 13.78 -20.28 31.99
N LEU A 300 14.31 -19.23 31.35
CA LEU A 300 15.73 -19.11 31.04
C LEU A 300 16.49 -18.61 32.26
N ALA A 301 17.60 -19.25 32.61
CA ALA A 301 18.52 -18.83 33.66
C ALA A 301 19.98 -19.02 33.18
N VAL A 302 20.93 -18.25 33.69
CA VAL A 302 22.33 -18.29 33.23
C VAL A 302 22.91 -19.69 33.39
N GLY A 303 23.44 -20.28 32.30
CA GLY A 303 24.08 -21.60 32.34
C GLY A 303 23.15 -22.79 32.16
N TYR A 304 21.84 -22.57 32.02
CA TYR A 304 20.85 -23.65 32.02
C TYR A 304 20.03 -23.74 30.75
N ASP A 305 19.46 -24.93 30.57
CA ASP A 305 18.51 -25.26 29.55
C ASP A 305 17.12 -24.80 29.99
N GLY A 306 16.48 -23.96 29.18
CA GLY A 306 15.13 -23.49 29.45
C GLY A 306 14.21 -23.62 28.23
N VAL A 307 13.04 -23.02 28.36
CA VAL A 307 12.07 -22.93 27.27
C VAL A 307 11.58 -21.50 27.09
N VAL A 308 11.22 -21.17 25.86
CA VAL A 308 10.42 -20.00 25.52
C VAL A 308 9.10 -20.49 24.95
N THR A 309 7.98 -20.03 25.52
CA THR A 309 6.62 -20.40 25.13
C THR A 309 5.79 -19.16 24.88
N GLY A 310 4.85 -19.23 23.95
CA GLY A 310 3.90 -18.16 23.65
C GLY A 310 2.84 -18.63 22.68
N ALA A 311 1.96 -17.73 22.25
CA ALA A 311 0.99 -17.99 21.21
C ALA A 311 1.20 -17.07 20.01
N VAL A 312 1.09 -17.61 18.79
CA VAL A 312 1.00 -16.83 17.55
C VAL A 312 -0.46 -16.79 17.11
N THR A 313 -0.95 -15.60 16.76
CA THR A 313 -2.32 -15.36 16.30
C THR A 313 -2.29 -14.92 14.84
N ASN A 314 -3.21 -15.44 14.03
CA ASN A 314 -3.46 -14.96 12.67
C ASN A 314 -4.41 -13.75 12.73
N ASP A 315 -3.91 -12.54 12.47
CA ASP A 315 -4.70 -11.31 12.43
C ASP A 315 -5.24 -10.97 11.02
N GLY A 316 -4.66 -11.60 9.99
CA GLY A 316 -5.07 -11.47 8.60
C GLY A 316 -6.41 -12.15 8.26
N PRO A 317 -6.94 -11.94 7.05
CA PRO A 317 -8.24 -12.46 6.63
C PRO A 317 -8.20 -13.91 6.11
N ARG A 318 -7.03 -14.41 5.68
CA ARG A 318 -6.91 -15.77 5.11
C ARG A 318 -6.85 -16.83 6.21
N THR A 319 -7.20 -18.06 5.85
CA THR A 319 -6.77 -19.24 6.62
C THR A 319 -5.44 -19.71 6.04
N ILE A 320 -4.48 -20.02 6.89
CA ILE A 320 -3.13 -20.44 6.50
C ILE A 320 -2.86 -21.83 7.10
N ASP A 321 -2.48 -22.80 6.27
CA ASP A 321 -2.29 -24.21 6.64
C ASP A 321 -0.84 -24.71 6.50
N ASP A 322 0.08 -23.84 6.08
CA ASP A 322 1.50 -24.14 5.83
C ASP A 322 2.49 -23.22 6.58
N ALA A 323 2.01 -22.44 7.55
CA ALA A 323 2.82 -21.45 8.26
C ALA A 323 3.95 -22.08 9.09
N VAL A 324 5.12 -21.45 9.07
CA VAL A 324 6.30 -21.81 9.86
C VAL A 324 6.74 -20.58 10.66
N LEU A 325 6.74 -20.70 11.98
CA LEU A 325 7.33 -19.71 12.85
C LEU A 325 8.86 -19.93 12.91
N THR A 326 9.63 -18.89 12.64
CA THR A 326 11.09 -18.88 12.76
C THR A 326 11.50 -17.92 13.88
N VAL A 327 12.40 -18.35 14.78
CA VAL A 327 12.93 -17.51 15.88
C VAL A 327 14.43 -17.25 15.73
N ALA A 328 14.85 -16.01 15.98
CA ALA A 328 16.22 -15.52 15.87
C ALA A 328 16.63 -14.72 17.13
N PRO A 329 17.39 -15.32 18.08
CA PRO A 329 17.91 -14.60 19.23
C PRO A 329 18.85 -13.46 18.84
N GLN A 330 18.66 -12.29 19.45
CA GLN A 330 19.50 -11.10 19.19
C GLN A 330 20.70 -11.02 20.15
N SER A 331 21.23 -12.17 20.57
CA SER A 331 22.35 -12.28 21.52
C SER A 331 23.08 -13.62 21.38
N ASP A 332 24.41 -13.59 21.38
CA ASP A 332 25.29 -14.77 21.37
C ASP A 332 25.24 -15.60 22.69
N SER A 333 24.32 -15.27 23.61
CA SER A 333 24.16 -15.95 24.91
C SER A 333 22.97 -16.93 24.97
N LEU A 334 22.12 -16.95 23.94
CA LEU A 334 20.99 -17.85 23.81
C LEU A 334 21.13 -18.73 22.57
N PHE A 335 20.92 -20.03 22.72
CA PHE A 335 20.98 -21.02 21.64
C PHE A 335 19.64 -21.74 21.55
N VAL A 336 18.88 -21.50 20.48
CA VAL A 336 17.65 -22.25 20.21
C VAL A 336 18.01 -23.45 19.36
N GLU A 337 17.68 -24.67 19.80
CA GLU A 337 18.02 -25.92 19.10
C GLU A 337 17.36 -25.99 17.72
N ASP A 338 16.03 -25.96 17.69
CA ASP A 338 15.19 -25.98 16.50
C ASP A 338 14.56 -24.59 16.29
N THR A 339 15.19 -23.74 15.47
CA THR A 339 14.72 -22.37 15.24
C THR A 339 13.42 -22.26 14.43
N ARG A 340 12.91 -23.35 13.86
CA ARG A 340 11.72 -23.37 12.97
C ARG A 340 10.66 -24.31 13.52
N TYR A 341 9.45 -23.79 13.72
CA TYR A 341 8.31 -24.49 14.30
C TYR A 341 7.15 -24.48 13.30
N ALA A 342 6.73 -25.66 12.84
CA ALA A 342 5.59 -25.79 11.93
C ALA A 342 4.27 -25.57 12.69
N LEU A 343 3.49 -24.58 12.28
CA LEU A 343 2.22 -24.23 12.91
C LEU A 343 1.09 -25.14 12.37
N PRO A 344 0.01 -25.34 13.14
CA PRO A 344 -1.22 -25.93 12.62
C PRO A 344 -1.95 -24.97 11.66
N GLU A 345 -3.06 -25.43 11.06
CA GLU A 345 -4.00 -24.55 10.37
C GLU A 345 -4.49 -23.42 11.29
N LEU A 346 -4.26 -22.17 10.88
CA LEU A 346 -4.69 -20.96 11.57
C LEU A 346 -5.72 -20.22 10.72
N LYS A 347 -6.98 -20.19 11.17
CA LYS A 347 -8.01 -19.29 10.61
C LYS A 347 -7.79 -17.86 11.08
N SER A 348 -8.43 -16.90 10.42
CA SER A 348 -8.48 -15.51 10.88
C SER A 348 -9.00 -15.43 12.33
N GLY A 349 -8.20 -14.82 13.21
CA GLY A 349 -8.42 -14.71 14.65
C GLY A 349 -8.15 -15.98 15.46
N GLU A 350 -7.59 -17.04 14.87
CA GLU A 350 -7.17 -18.27 15.57
C GLU A 350 -5.72 -18.16 16.04
N SER A 351 -5.41 -18.74 17.20
CA SER A 351 -4.07 -18.74 17.81
C SER A 351 -3.56 -20.16 18.04
N ALA A 352 -2.25 -20.35 17.88
CA ALA A 352 -1.55 -21.60 18.21
C ALA A 352 -0.41 -21.36 19.20
N GLU A 353 -0.29 -22.23 20.20
CA GLU A 353 0.83 -22.22 21.15
C GLU A 353 2.09 -22.81 20.50
N PHE A 354 3.26 -22.22 20.80
CA PHE A 354 4.58 -22.70 20.39
C PHE A 354 5.50 -22.90 21.61
N ARG A 355 6.53 -23.73 21.45
CA ARG A 355 7.55 -24.00 22.46
C ARG A 355 8.91 -24.18 21.80
N TYR A 356 9.87 -23.31 22.15
CA TYR A 356 11.26 -23.40 21.73
C TYR A 356 12.14 -23.79 22.94
N PRO A 357 12.73 -25.00 22.96
CA PRO A 357 13.88 -25.28 23.82
C PRO A 357 15.01 -24.27 23.53
N THR A 358 15.60 -23.71 24.57
CA THR A 358 16.62 -22.67 24.45
C THR A 358 17.63 -22.80 25.57
N ASP A 359 18.89 -22.96 25.20
CA ASP A 359 20.00 -23.16 26.13
C ASP A 359 20.72 -21.82 26.36
N VAL A 360 21.11 -21.54 27.61
CA VAL A 360 21.75 -20.29 28.00
C VAL A 360 23.23 -20.51 28.35
N SER A 361 24.11 -19.69 27.78
CA SER A 361 25.54 -19.75 28.12
C SER A 361 25.79 -19.47 29.62
N GLY A 362 26.58 -20.31 30.30
CA GLY A 362 27.04 -20.06 31.68
C GLY A 362 28.02 -18.88 31.82
N GLN A 363 28.34 -18.19 30.72
CA GLN A 363 29.07 -16.92 30.70
C GLN A 363 28.15 -15.72 30.42
N ALA A 364 26.83 -15.92 30.42
CA ALA A 364 25.84 -14.87 30.22
C ALA A 364 25.64 -14.02 31.48
N ASP A 365 25.37 -12.72 31.32
CA ASP A 365 24.82 -11.90 32.40
C ASP A 365 23.29 -12.10 32.50
N ALA A 366 22.72 -12.12 33.70
CA ALA A 366 21.27 -12.10 33.87
C ALA A 366 20.61 -10.83 33.28
N GLY A 367 19.31 -10.91 33.00
CA GLY A 367 18.48 -9.81 32.51
C GLY A 367 17.87 -10.01 31.12
N PRO A 368 17.18 -8.98 30.59
CA PRO A 368 16.33 -9.13 29.42
C PRO A 368 17.11 -9.42 28.14
N ARG A 369 16.60 -10.35 27.34
CA ARG A 369 17.07 -10.68 25.99
C ARG A 369 15.97 -10.40 24.97
N GLN A 370 16.36 -10.04 23.76
CA GLN A 370 15.44 -9.83 22.65
C GLN A 370 15.45 -11.05 21.73
N LEU A 371 14.26 -11.50 21.35
CA LEU A 371 14.03 -12.49 20.30
C LEU A 371 13.36 -11.78 19.13
N GLN A 372 13.73 -12.16 17.91
CA GLN A 372 12.97 -11.81 16.72
C GLN A 372 12.22 -13.04 16.23
N PHE A 373 10.97 -12.87 15.85
CA PHE A 373 10.13 -13.90 15.28
C PHE A 373 9.64 -13.48 13.89
N THR A 374 9.64 -14.41 12.94
CA THR A 374 9.10 -14.23 11.59
C THR A 374 8.15 -15.39 11.29
N VAL A 375 6.99 -15.11 10.71
CA VAL A 375 6.08 -16.14 10.20
C VAL A 375 6.27 -16.25 8.69
N GLU A 376 6.78 -17.40 8.24
CA GLU A 376 6.90 -17.76 6.83
C GLU A 376 5.62 -18.51 6.40
N TYR A 377 5.01 -18.15 5.27
CA TYR A 377 3.78 -18.79 4.74
C TYR A 377 3.73 -18.68 3.20
N SER A 378 2.76 -19.34 2.53
CA SER A 378 2.60 -19.19 1.08
C SER A 378 1.62 -18.08 0.65
N GLY A 379 2.10 -17.22 -0.25
CA GLY A 379 1.27 -16.48 -1.20
C GLY A 379 0.56 -17.43 -2.17
N GLY A 380 -0.52 -16.96 -2.82
CA GLY A 380 -1.42 -17.79 -3.61
C GLY A 380 -0.79 -18.59 -4.76
N ASP A 381 0.36 -18.15 -5.27
CA ASP A 381 1.18 -18.79 -6.32
C ASP A 381 2.21 -19.81 -5.80
N ARG A 382 2.34 -19.98 -4.47
CA ARG A 382 3.42 -20.67 -3.73
C ARG A 382 4.72 -19.87 -3.57
N THR A 383 4.70 -18.56 -3.79
CA THR A 383 5.78 -17.68 -3.31
C THR A 383 5.79 -17.70 -1.78
N THR A 384 6.96 -17.85 -1.17
CA THR A 384 7.09 -17.74 0.30
C THR A 384 7.07 -16.26 0.68
N LEU A 385 6.08 -15.88 1.48
CA LEU A 385 5.96 -14.57 2.10
C LEU A 385 6.40 -14.66 3.57
N GLU A 386 6.82 -13.51 4.12
CA GLU A 386 7.30 -13.37 5.49
C GLU A 386 6.55 -12.23 6.17
N ASP A 387 6.02 -12.45 7.37
CA ASP A 387 5.58 -11.38 8.26
C ASP A 387 6.52 -11.28 9.48
N GLY A 388 6.99 -10.06 9.76
CA GLY A 388 7.98 -9.75 10.79
C GLY A 388 9.18 -8.93 10.28
N PRO A 389 10.29 -8.87 11.05
CA PRO A 389 10.49 -9.53 12.34
C PRO A 389 9.75 -8.84 13.51
N MET A 390 8.88 -9.60 14.18
CA MET A 390 8.27 -9.23 15.45
C MET A 390 9.33 -9.28 16.56
N SER A 391 9.40 -8.26 17.41
CA SER A 391 10.55 -8.04 18.30
C SER A 391 10.17 -8.13 19.78
N GLU A 392 10.19 -9.33 20.32
CA GLU A 392 9.77 -9.62 21.70
C GLU A 392 10.91 -9.75 22.71
N ARG A 393 10.55 -9.79 24.00
CA ARG A 393 11.51 -9.84 25.11
C ARG A 393 11.22 -10.97 26.07
N VAL A 394 12.27 -11.73 26.37
CA VAL A 394 12.32 -12.71 27.47
C VAL A 394 13.28 -12.21 28.54
N VAL A 395 13.20 -12.78 29.75
CA VAL A 395 14.17 -12.52 30.82
C VAL A 395 15.00 -13.78 31.02
N VAL A 396 16.31 -13.61 31.12
CA VAL A 396 17.22 -14.62 31.65
C VAL A 396 17.39 -14.29 33.13
N ASP A 397 16.96 -15.17 34.01
CA ASP A 397 17.15 -15.04 35.45
C ASP A 397 18.63 -15.29 35.84
N ASP A 398 18.96 -14.98 37.09
CA ASP A 398 20.30 -15.24 37.64
C ASP A 398 20.62 -16.75 37.66
N ASP A 399 21.88 -17.08 37.92
CA ASP A 399 22.33 -18.46 38.13
C ASP A 399 21.67 -19.07 39.39
N HIS A 400 21.29 -20.35 39.34
CA HIS A 400 20.57 -21.08 40.39
C HIS A 400 21.30 -22.39 40.72
N GLU A 401 21.79 -22.49 41.95
CA GLU A 401 22.33 -23.74 42.52
C GLU A 401 21.35 -24.91 42.28
N GLU A 402 21.84 -26.10 41.89
CA GLU A 402 20.99 -27.28 41.68
C GLU A 402 20.17 -27.64 42.94
N PHE A 403 20.86 -27.60 44.08
CA PHE A 403 20.47 -28.28 45.29
C PHE A 403 20.62 -27.36 46.51
N ALA A 404 19.52 -27.08 47.21
CA ALA A 404 19.57 -26.49 48.54
C ALA A 404 19.81 -27.59 49.59
N ILE A 405 20.83 -27.44 50.43
CA ILE A 405 21.21 -28.41 51.48
C ILE A 405 20.92 -27.82 52.86
N GLU A 406 20.10 -28.51 53.67
CA GLU A 406 19.83 -28.18 55.06
C GLU A 406 20.27 -29.32 56.01
N THR A 407 20.68 -28.98 57.24
CA THR A 407 21.02 -29.99 58.25
C THR A 407 19.75 -30.48 58.95
N GLY A 408 19.40 -31.76 58.76
CA GLY A 408 18.29 -32.40 59.48
C GLY A 408 18.69 -32.84 60.88
N GLU A 409 19.45 -33.93 60.98
CA GLU A 409 19.95 -34.49 62.25
C GLU A 409 21.47 -34.66 62.18
N ALA A 410 22.21 -33.94 63.03
CA ALA A 410 23.67 -34.06 63.16
C ALA A 410 24.08 -33.86 64.62
N ASP A 411 24.73 -34.87 65.21
CA ASP A 411 25.31 -34.81 66.55
C ASP A 411 26.70 -35.51 66.54
N VAL A 412 27.65 -34.87 65.85
CA VAL A 412 29.01 -35.38 65.67
C VAL A 412 29.84 -35.07 66.91
N ARG A 413 30.46 -36.09 67.52
CA ARG A 413 31.33 -35.94 68.70
C ARG A 413 32.75 -36.44 68.47
N GLN A 414 33.70 -35.78 69.12
CA GLN A 414 35.10 -36.21 69.15
C GLN A 414 35.25 -37.70 69.52
N GLY A 415 35.95 -38.46 68.68
CA GLY A 415 36.24 -39.87 68.90
C GLY A 415 35.07 -40.83 68.62
N GLU A 416 33.93 -40.32 68.16
CA GLU A 416 32.73 -41.09 67.83
C GLU A 416 32.46 -41.08 66.31
N THR A 417 31.80 -42.13 65.84
CA THR A 417 31.18 -42.17 64.50
C THR A 417 29.71 -41.84 64.67
N SER A 418 29.23 -40.81 63.97
CA SER A 418 27.85 -40.34 64.01
C SER A 418 27.22 -40.44 62.62
N GLU A 419 25.94 -40.82 62.57
CA GLU A 419 25.13 -40.63 61.36
C GLU A 419 24.74 -39.16 61.25
N VAL A 420 24.93 -38.58 60.06
CA VAL A 420 24.55 -37.21 59.70
C VAL A 420 23.51 -37.28 58.59
N VAL A 421 22.36 -36.67 58.85
CA VAL A 421 21.23 -36.58 57.91
C VAL A 421 21.20 -35.17 57.34
N LEU A 422 21.41 -35.06 56.03
CA LEU A 422 21.27 -33.83 55.26
C LEU A 422 19.98 -33.90 54.45
N GLU A 423 19.17 -32.85 54.48
CA GLU A 423 18.01 -32.70 53.62
C GLU A 423 18.46 -31.96 52.35
N VAL A 424 18.35 -32.61 51.20
CA VAL A 424 18.64 -32.03 49.89
C VAL A 424 17.32 -31.69 49.20
N THR A 425 17.19 -30.47 48.68
CA THR A 425 16.02 -29.99 47.95
C THR A 425 16.42 -29.55 46.56
N ASN A 426 15.68 -29.98 45.54
CA ASN A 426 15.85 -29.51 44.16
C ASN A 426 15.25 -28.08 44.02
N ASP A 427 16.09 -27.05 43.87
CA ASP A 427 15.64 -25.65 43.70
C ASP A 427 15.33 -25.29 42.23
N ARG A 428 15.57 -26.22 41.29
CA ARG A 428 15.35 -26.01 39.85
C ARG A 428 13.92 -26.36 39.42
N PRO A 429 13.45 -25.80 38.29
CA PRO A 429 12.13 -26.08 37.72
C PRO A 429 12.06 -27.40 36.91
N GLU A 430 13.08 -28.26 36.97
CA GLU A 430 13.17 -29.54 36.27
C GLU A 430 13.28 -30.74 37.25
N THR A 431 12.93 -31.94 36.81
CA THR A 431 13.06 -33.19 37.58
C THR A 431 14.44 -33.80 37.41
N PHE A 432 15.19 -33.98 38.50
CA PHE A 432 16.45 -34.71 38.48
C PHE A 432 16.23 -36.20 38.79
N SER A 433 17.02 -37.07 38.18
CA SER A 433 16.99 -38.52 38.41
C SER A 433 18.39 -39.11 38.59
N ASN A 434 18.49 -40.31 39.16
CA ASN A 434 19.76 -41.01 39.43
C ASN A 434 20.79 -40.11 40.16
N ILE A 435 20.38 -39.49 41.26
CA ILE A 435 21.18 -38.51 41.99
C ILE A 435 22.11 -39.24 42.95
N ASP A 436 23.37 -39.41 42.55
CA ASP A 436 24.46 -39.97 43.35
C ASP A 436 25.21 -38.82 44.05
N ALA A 437 24.99 -38.69 45.35
CA ALA A 437 25.60 -37.67 46.21
C ALA A 437 26.85 -38.21 46.90
N LYS A 438 27.91 -37.42 46.95
CA LYS A 438 29.18 -37.84 47.55
C LYS A 438 29.81 -36.77 48.42
N LEU A 439 30.14 -37.17 49.64
CA LEU A 439 30.64 -36.33 50.72
C LEU A 439 32.14 -36.55 50.93
N TYR A 440 32.89 -35.45 50.91
CA TYR A 440 34.32 -35.37 51.14
C TYR A 440 34.60 -34.65 52.47
N THR A 441 35.55 -35.20 53.23
CA THR A 441 36.01 -34.64 54.51
C THR A 441 37.52 -34.57 54.56
N ASP A 442 38.05 -33.48 55.09
CA ASP A 442 39.45 -33.36 55.49
C ASP A 442 39.60 -33.56 57.00
N SER A 443 40.81 -33.96 57.43
CA SER A 443 41.18 -34.06 58.85
C SER A 443 40.84 -32.76 59.60
N PRO A 444 40.11 -32.82 60.74
CA PRO A 444 40.00 -33.97 61.63
C PRO A 444 38.75 -34.84 61.44
N LEU A 445 38.03 -34.70 60.32
CA LEU A 445 36.88 -35.53 59.97
C LEU A 445 37.28 -36.63 58.97
N GLU A 446 36.69 -37.81 59.13
CA GLU A 446 36.71 -38.91 58.16
C GLU A 446 35.27 -39.32 57.86
N ALA A 447 34.94 -39.68 56.62
CA ALA A 447 33.63 -40.24 56.25
C ALA A 447 33.73 -41.73 55.90
N PRO A 448 33.48 -42.66 56.84
CA PRO A 448 33.42 -44.10 56.55
C PRO A 448 32.35 -44.50 55.54
N ASN A 449 31.25 -43.75 55.46
CA ASN A 449 30.22 -43.87 54.43
C ASN A 449 29.97 -42.49 53.81
N SER A 450 30.59 -42.26 52.64
CA SER A 450 30.61 -41.01 51.90
C SER A 450 29.54 -40.87 50.83
N ASP A 451 28.82 -41.96 50.49
CA ASP A 451 28.02 -42.04 49.27
C ASP A 451 26.53 -42.26 49.61
N ALA A 452 25.64 -41.50 48.98
CA ALA A 452 24.19 -41.58 49.15
C ALA A 452 23.47 -41.43 47.80
N PHE A 453 22.27 -42.02 47.67
CA PHE A 453 21.55 -42.06 46.39
C PHE A 453 20.09 -41.67 46.55
N VAL A 454 19.58 -40.82 45.66
CA VAL A 454 18.16 -40.47 45.51
C VAL A 454 17.72 -40.78 44.09
N SER A 455 16.61 -41.52 43.95
CA SER A 455 16.17 -42.00 42.63
C SER A 455 15.66 -40.89 41.72
N GLU A 456 14.96 -39.92 42.30
CA GLU A 456 14.22 -38.87 41.59
C GLU A 456 13.94 -37.72 42.59
N LEU A 457 14.06 -36.47 42.15
CA LEU A 457 13.60 -35.27 42.86
C LEU A 457 12.90 -34.36 41.85
N GLY A 458 11.58 -34.19 42.01
CA GLY A 458 10.83 -33.17 41.27
C GLY A 458 11.18 -31.74 41.71
N PRO A 459 10.70 -30.72 40.98
CA PRO A 459 10.91 -29.32 41.34
C PRO A 459 10.40 -29.02 42.76
N ASN A 460 11.25 -28.43 43.60
CA ASN A 460 10.98 -28.14 45.02
C ASN A 460 10.70 -29.40 45.88
N GLU A 461 11.09 -30.60 45.43
CA GLU A 461 11.03 -31.81 46.24
C GLU A 461 12.32 -32.00 47.06
N SER A 462 12.17 -32.58 48.26
CA SER A 462 13.25 -32.77 49.23
C SER A 462 13.43 -34.24 49.60
N ALA A 463 14.67 -34.68 49.81
CA ALA A 463 15.02 -36.02 50.28
C ALA A 463 16.11 -36.01 51.36
N GLU A 464 16.10 -37.04 52.22
CA GLU A 464 17.12 -37.24 53.25
C GLU A 464 18.31 -38.07 52.72
N LEU A 465 19.50 -37.48 52.72
CA LEU A 465 20.79 -38.15 52.51
C LEU A 465 21.39 -38.53 53.86
N ARG A 466 21.97 -39.73 53.96
CA ARG A 466 22.53 -40.26 55.22
C ARG A 466 23.99 -40.65 55.04
N PHE A 467 24.87 -39.97 55.77
CA PHE A 467 26.31 -40.18 55.76
C PHE A 467 26.81 -40.62 57.13
N GLU A 468 27.89 -41.40 57.19
CA GLU A 468 28.59 -41.67 58.47
C GLU A 468 29.83 -40.78 58.53
N ILE A 469 29.95 -39.96 59.58
CA ILE A 469 31.10 -39.08 59.82
C ILE A 469 31.74 -39.45 61.17
N THR A 470 33.05 -39.62 61.17
CA THR A 470 33.89 -39.84 62.36
C THR A 470 34.74 -38.61 62.62
N ALA A 471 34.62 -38.04 63.82
CA ALA A 471 35.55 -36.99 64.27
C ALA A 471 36.72 -37.60 65.05
N ALA A 472 37.95 -37.15 64.78
CA ALA A 472 39.11 -37.57 65.52
C ALA A 472 38.97 -37.25 67.04
N PRO A 473 39.57 -38.05 67.95
CA PRO A 473 39.52 -37.77 69.40
C PRO A 473 40.14 -36.42 69.80
N ASP A 474 41.01 -35.86 68.96
CA ASP A 474 41.64 -34.55 69.10
C ASP A 474 41.11 -33.49 68.11
N ALA A 475 39.99 -33.77 67.43
CA ALA A 475 39.28 -32.78 66.62
C ALA A 475 38.93 -31.55 67.45
N ALA A 476 39.02 -30.35 66.88
CA ALA A 476 38.61 -29.13 67.59
C ALA A 476 37.08 -29.08 67.74
N VAL A 477 36.60 -28.67 68.92
CA VAL A 477 35.16 -28.43 69.19
C VAL A 477 34.76 -27.11 68.54
N GLU A 478 34.54 -27.16 67.23
CA GLU A 478 34.15 -26.05 66.37
C GLU A 478 33.43 -26.58 65.12
N VAL A 479 33.00 -25.66 64.25
CA VAL A 479 32.37 -26.00 62.98
C VAL A 479 33.44 -26.32 61.94
N HIS A 480 33.37 -27.52 61.36
CA HIS A 480 34.22 -27.96 60.25
C HIS A 480 33.40 -28.02 58.96
N PRO A 481 33.93 -27.55 57.82
CA PRO A 481 33.26 -27.73 56.53
C PRO A 481 33.39 -29.19 56.06
N VAL A 482 32.33 -29.70 55.46
CA VAL A 482 32.37 -30.88 54.58
C VAL A 482 31.99 -30.44 53.17
N GLU A 483 32.54 -31.10 52.17
CA GLU A 483 32.28 -30.78 50.76
C GLU A 483 31.38 -31.87 50.16
N LEU A 484 30.36 -31.49 49.37
CA LEU A 484 29.51 -32.42 48.63
C LEU A 484 29.53 -32.10 47.14
N ASP A 485 29.61 -33.13 46.30
CA ASP A 485 29.22 -33.07 44.89
C ASP A 485 28.08 -34.06 44.60
N PHE A 486 27.37 -33.81 43.49
CA PHE A 486 26.26 -34.64 43.00
C PHE A 486 26.49 -34.98 41.53
N GLU A 487 26.47 -36.26 41.18
CA GLU A 487 26.28 -36.74 39.80
C GLU A 487 24.78 -37.03 39.61
N TYR A 488 24.15 -36.51 38.56
CA TYR A 488 22.70 -36.63 38.34
C TYR A 488 22.35 -36.61 36.84
N ASP A 489 21.22 -37.23 36.48
CA ASP A 489 20.65 -37.16 35.13
C ASP A 489 19.53 -36.10 35.05
N THR A 490 19.61 -35.21 34.06
CA THR A 490 18.60 -34.17 33.75
C THR A 490 17.33 -34.75 33.10
N GLU A 491 16.27 -33.95 32.95
CA GLU A 491 15.06 -34.39 32.22
C GLU A 491 15.33 -34.75 30.74
N ARG A 492 16.40 -34.21 30.16
CA ARG A 492 16.87 -34.53 28.79
C ARG A 492 17.62 -35.88 28.73
N GLY A 493 17.94 -36.49 29.87
CA GLY A 493 18.67 -37.75 29.98
C GLY A 493 20.18 -37.60 29.82
N GLU A 494 20.72 -36.42 30.15
CA GLU A 494 22.16 -36.15 30.16
C GLU A 494 22.69 -36.19 31.59
N THR A 495 23.82 -36.88 31.80
CA THR A 495 24.49 -36.95 33.10
C THR A 495 25.35 -35.71 33.33
N ALA A 496 25.02 -34.94 34.36
CA ALA A 496 25.73 -33.76 34.82
C ALA A 496 26.42 -34.00 36.18
N VAL A 497 27.37 -33.13 36.51
CA VAL A 497 27.99 -33.08 37.84
C VAL A 497 27.83 -31.64 38.34
N SER A 498 27.34 -31.48 39.57
CA SER A 498 27.15 -30.18 40.19
C SER A 498 28.47 -29.47 40.52
N ASP A 499 28.38 -28.20 40.87
CA ASP A 499 29.46 -27.55 41.64
C ASP A 499 29.60 -28.17 43.04
N VAL A 500 30.71 -27.86 43.72
CA VAL A 500 31.02 -28.38 45.06
C VAL A 500 30.37 -27.51 46.14
N TYR A 501 29.43 -28.10 46.86
CA TYR A 501 28.72 -27.48 47.98
C TYR A 501 29.56 -27.57 49.27
N GLN A 502 29.68 -26.48 50.01
CA GLN A 502 30.38 -26.45 51.31
C GLN A 502 29.38 -26.37 52.47
N HIS A 503 29.24 -27.46 53.23
CA HIS A 503 28.25 -27.58 54.30
C HIS A 503 28.90 -27.57 55.70
N PRO A 504 28.40 -26.79 56.69
CA PRO A 504 28.97 -26.74 58.03
C PRO A 504 28.48 -27.88 58.95
N ILE A 505 29.41 -28.62 59.56
CA ILE A 505 29.14 -29.62 60.60
C ILE A 505 29.73 -29.15 61.94
N ASP A 506 28.90 -29.07 62.99
CA ASP A 506 29.31 -28.72 64.36
C ASP A 506 29.82 -29.98 65.09
N VAL A 507 31.07 -29.95 65.58
CA VAL A 507 31.68 -31.06 66.32
C VAL A 507 31.63 -30.78 67.82
N GLY A 508 30.84 -31.56 68.53
CA GLY A 508 30.72 -31.55 69.99
C GLY A 508 31.90 -32.23 70.70
N ALA A 509 32.09 -31.88 71.97
CA ALA A 509 33.00 -32.60 72.85
C ALA A 509 32.51 -34.05 73.08
N GLY A 510 33.44 -35.01 73.05
CA GLY A 510 33.16 -36.41 73.37
C GLY A 510 32.92 -36.65 74.87
N GLU A 511 32.35 -37.80 75.23
CA GLU A 511 32.19 -38.17 76.64
C GLU A 511 33.52 -38.65 77.26
N ASP A 512 34.15 -37.81 78.09
CA ASP A 512 35.36 -38.14 78.86
C ASP A 512 35.12 -39.30 79.86
N ASP A 513 35.47 -40.53 79.49
CA ASP A 513 35.38 -41.71 80.38
C ASP A 513 36.59 -41.78 81.36
N ASP A 514 36.67 -40.83 82.30
CA ASP A 514 37.55 -40.93 83.50
C ASP A 514 36.80 -40.74 84.84
N SER A 515 36.39 -41.89 85.39
CA SER A 515 36.23 -42.26 86.80
C SER A 515 35.94 -41.18 87.89
N ASN A 516 34.66 -41.13 88.29
CA ASN A 516 34.19 -41.07 89.69
C ASN A 516 34.76 -39.98 90.65
N VAL A 517 34.17 -38.77 90.63
CA VAL A 517 33.97 -37.94 91.83
C VAL A 517 32.55 -37.35 91.82
N GLY A 518 31.84 -37.39 92.95
CA GLY A 518 30.39 -37.20 92.98
C GLY A 518 29.86 -35.80 93.36
N SER A 519 28.54 -35.68 93.18
CA SER A 519 27.60 -34.71 93.80
C SER A 519 27.70 -33.20 93.46
N ILE A 520 26.69 -32.75 92.70
CA ILE A 520 25.98 -31.45 92.79
C ILE A 520 26.72 -30.19 92.27
N VAL A 521 26.19 -29.64 91.16
CA VAL A 521 25.74 -28.23 90.89
C VAL A 521 25.36 -28.26 89.39
N THR A 522 24.11 -28.42 88.94
CA THR A 522 22.90 -27.56 89.04
C THR A 522 23.00 -26.21 88.28
N VAL A 523 22.21 -26.07 87.22
CA VAL A 523 21.86 -24.84 86.44
C VAL A 523 22.99 -24.17 85.62
N MET A 524 22.90 -24.25 84.27
CA MET A 524 23.16 -23.17 83.28
C MET A 524 23.19 -23.69 81.82
N ALA A 525 22.11 -24.32 81.35
CA ALA A 525 22.00 -24.83 79.97
C ALA A 525 20.59 -24.65 79.36
N PHE A 526 19.97 -23.48 79.59
CA PHE A 526 18.59 -23.19 79.15
C PHE A 526 18.42 -21.77 78.56
N LEU A 527 19.52 -21.14 78.11
CA LEU A 527 19.55 -19.73 77.68
C LEU A 527 20.37 -19.45 76.40
N THR A 528 20.39 -20.39 75.44
CA THR A 528 20.98 -20.18 74.10
C THR A 528 19.99 -20.45 72.96
N VAL A 529 19.08 -21.41 73.09
CA VAL A 529 18.11 -21.80 72.03
C VAL A 529 17.14 -20.67 71.63
N ALA A 530 16.96 -19.64 72.45
CA ALA A 530 16.11 -18.48 72.14
C ALA A 530 16.84 -17.32 71.43
N GLY A 531 18.14 -17.45 71.12
CA GLY A 531 18.99 -16.33 70.66
C GLY A 531 19.18 -16.20 69.14
N LEU A 532 19.13 -17.31 68.39
CA LEU A 532 19.54 -17.31 66.97
C LEU A 532 18.39 -17.19 65.97
N GLY A 533 17.13 -17.47 66.38
CA GLY A 533 15.94 -17.38 65.53
C GLY A 533 15.47 -15.95 65.15
N ALA A 534 16.33 -14.94 65.25
CA ALA A 534 15.98 -13.53 64.99
C ALA A 534 17.02 -12.76 64.15
N GLY A 535 18.10 -13.41 63.68
CA GLY A 535 19.20 -12.75 62.96
C GLY A 535 19.01 -12.57 61.45
N LEU A 536 18.40 -13.56 60.78
CA LEU A 536 18.37 -13.63 59.31
C LEU A 536 17.12 -13.01 58.66
N TRP A 537 16.02 -12.81 59.40
CA TRP A 537 14.77 -12.23 58.88
C TRP A 537 14.75 -10.69 58.85
N TRP A 538 15.88 -10.02 58.61
CA TRP A 538 15.88 -8.55 58.44
C TRP A 538 16.87 -8.01 57.40
N ARG A 539 17.14 -8.80 56.34
CA ARG A 539 17.95 -8.35 55.20
C ARG A 539 17.46 -8.79 53.82
N ARG A 540 16.15 -8.78 53.60
CA ARG A 540 15.52 -8.59 52.28
C ARG A 540 14.32 -7.65 52.42
N ALA A 541 14.57 -6.37 52.16
CA ALA A 541 13.63 -5.26 51.96
C ALA A 541 14.30 -4.25 51.02
#